data_AF-A0AAV4JVH3-F1
#
_entry.id   AF-A0AAV4JVH3-F1
#
_cell.length_a   1.000
_cell.length_b   1.000
_cell.length_c   1.000
_cell.angle_alpha   90.00
_cell.angle_beta   90.00
_cell.angle_gamma   90.00
#
_symmetry.space_group_name_H-M   'P 1'
#
loop_
_entity.id
_entity.type
_entity.pdbx_description
1 polymer ?
#
loop_
_entity_poly.entity_id
_entity_poly.type
_entity_poly.pdbx_seq_one_letter_code
_entity_poly.pdbx_strand_id
1 'polypeptide(L)' 'AALHLHEPAIASMDWLVKNLTYRPNIYMCTDKQGLILINTFQTPPSDPDCPWKLVSTERAKAQSIEEFDHT' A
#
# COMPACT_ATOMS: atom_id res chain seq x y z
N ALA A 1 -10.04 -26.38 14.08
CA ALA A 1 -8.67 -25.89 13.83
C ALA A 1 -8.56 -25.44 12.38
N ALA A 2 -7.78 -24.40 12.08
CA ALA A 2 -7.38 -24.10 10.70
C ALA A 2 -6.17 -24.97 10.36
N LEU A 3 -6.33 -25.89 9.42
CA LEU A 3 -5.33 -26.93 9.15
C LEU A 3 -4.33 -26.55 8.04
N HIS A 4 -4.69 -25.55 7.21
CA HIS A 4 -3.84 -25.04 6.15
C HIS A 4 -4.15 -23.55 5.93
N LEU A 5 -3.15 -22.69 6.10
CA LEU A 5 -3.22 -21.26 5.90
C LEU A 5 -1.91 -20.78 5.27
N HIS A 6 -1.99 -19.69 4.52
CA HIS A 6 -0.82 -18.99 4.00
C HIS A 6 -0.67 -17.69 4.77
N GLU A 7 0.49 -17.47 5.40
CA GLU A 7 0.78 -16.30 6.25
C GLU A 7 0.33 -14.94 5.69
N PRO A 8 0.55 -14.58 4.40
CA PRO A 8 0.14 -13.27 3.90
C PRO A 8 -1.38 -13.11 3.72
N ALA A 9 -2.14 -14.20 3.74
CA ALA A 9 -3.58 -14.23 3.42
C ALA A 9 -4.47 -14.52 4.64
N ILE A 10 -3.91 -14.47 5.86
CA ILE A 10 -4.68 -14.71 7.09
C ILE A 10 -5.50 -13.48 7.54
N ALA A 11 -5.15 -12.29 7.05
CA ALA A 11 -5.83 -11.04 7.34
C ALA A 11 -6.71 -10.60 6.16
N SER A 12 -7.78 -9.85 6.44
CA SER A 12 -8.65 -9.32 5.39
C SER A 12 -7.98 -8.18 4.61
N MET A 13 -8.29 -8.07 3.32
CA MET A 13 -7.85 -6.95 2.50
C MET A 13 -8.38 -5.62 3.02
N ASP A 14 -9.64 -5.58 3.49
CA ASP A 14 -10.21 -4.38 4.13
C ASP A 14 -9.35 -3.89 5.30
N TRP A 15 -8.84 -4.80 6.14
CA TRP A 15 -7.96 -4.41 7.23
C TRP A 15 -6.61 -3.90 6.70
N LEU A 16 -6.03 -4.53 5.68
CA LEU A 16 -4.79 -4.05 5.08
C LEU A 16 -4.95 -2.64 4.52
N VAL A 17 -6.00 -2.39 3.74
CA VAL A 17 -6.22 -1.07 3.14
C VAL A 17 -6.59 -0.04 4.20
N LYS A 18 -7.64 -0.28 4.99
CA LYS A 18 -8.21 0.72 5.91
C LYS A 18 -7.49 0.82 7.25
N ASN A 19 -6.55 -0.06 7.57
CA ASN A 19 -5.72 0.03 8.77
C ASN A 19 -4.22 0.12 8.44
N LEU A 20 -3.66 -0.85 7.73
CA LEU A 20 -2.21 -0.92 7.53
C LEU A 20 -1.71 0.25 6.69
N THR A 21 -2.37 0.58 5.58
CA THR A 21 -1.93 1.70 4.71
C THR A 21 -2.21 3.10 5.29
N TYR A 22 -2.88 3.18 6.45
CA TYR A 22 -3.09 4.42 7.20
C TYR A 22 -1.97 4.71 8.21
N ARG A 23 -1.03 3.78 8.39
CA ARG A 23 0.12 3.97 9.30
C ARG A 23 1.13 4.96 8.73
N PRO A 24 1.96 5.60 9.59
CA PRO A 24 3.04 6.46 9.12
C PRO A 24 4.07 5.65 8.31
N ASN A 25 4.77 6.33 7.40
CA ASN A 25 5.88 5.79 6.61
C ASN A 25 5.51 4.59 5.71
N ILE A 26 4.23 4.49 5.30
CA ILE A 26 3.83 3.58 4.24
C ILE A 26 3.97 4.30 2.90
N TYR A 27 4.73 3.68 1.99
CA TYR A 27 4.97 4.18 0.64
C TYR A 27 4.37 3.24 -0.38
N MET A 28 3.98 3.80 -1.52
CA MET A 28 3.51 3.07 -2.68
C MET A 28 4.19 3.55 -3.96
N CYS A 29 4.23 2.69 -4.95
CA CYS A 29 4.49 3.06 -6.34
C CYS A 29 3.69 2.13 -7.26
N THR A 30 3.63 2.48 -8.54
CA THR A 30 3.24 1.55 -9.59
C THR A 30 4.49 1.22 -10.38
N ASP A 31 4.83 -0.07 -10.46
CA ASP A 31 6.00 -0.51 -11.21
C ASP A 31 5.75 -0.48 -12.74
N LYS A 32 6.77 -0.85 -13.51
CA LYS A 32 6.71 -0.91 -14.98
C LYS A 32 5.68 -1.91 -15.51
N GLN A 33 5.26 -2.87 -14.70
CA GLN A 33 4.27 -3.89 -15.03
C GLN A 33 2.84 -3.47 -14.64
N GLY A 34 2.68 -2.30 -14.01
CA GLY A 34 1.39 -1.79 -13.56
C GLY A 34 0.97 -2.33 -12.19
N LEU A 35 1.87 -3.01 -11.46
CA LEU A 35 1.57 -3.53 -10.13
C LEU A 35 1.76 -2.44 -9.08
N ILE A 36 0.83 -2.37 -8.13
CA ILE A 36 0.96 -1.51 -6.96
C ILE A 36 1.89 -2.20 -5.96
N LEU A 37 3.04 -1.60 -5.73
CA LEU A 37 3.97 -2.03 -4.69
C LEU A 37 3.75 -1.17 -3.45
N ILE A 38 3.75 -1.81 -2.28
CA ILE A 38 3.64 -1.15 -0.98
C ILE A 38 4.82 -1.57 -0.12
N ASN A 39 5.48 -0.61 0.52
CA ASN A 39 6.58 -0.90 1.42
C ASN A 39 6.71 0.19 2.51
N THR A 40 7.50 -0.09 3.53
CA THR A 40 7.81 0.85 4.60
C THR A 40 9.27 1.28 4.51
N PHE A 41 9.53 2.57 4.63
CA PHE A 41 10.89 3.10 4.61
C PHE A 41 11.10 4.11 5.73
N GLN A 42 12.31 4.14 6.30
CA GLN A 42 12.77 5.31 7.03
C GLN A 42 13.15 6.43 6.07
N THR A 43 13.85 6.08 4.99
CA THR A 43 14.17 6.94 3.86
C THR A 43 13.94 6.15 2.58
N PRO A 44 13.02 6.56 1.69
CA PRO A 44 12.73 5.82 0.47
C PRO A 44 13.93 5.89 -0.51
N PRO A 45 14.22 4.80 -1.24
CA PRO A 45 15.27 4.80 -2.24
C PRO A 45 14.90 5.67 -3.44
N SER A 46 15.90 6.25 -4.09
CA SER A 46 15.72 6.89 -5.39
C SER A 46 15.70 5.82 -6.49
N ASP A 47 14.52 5.27 -6.74
CA ASP A 47 14.28 4.27 -7.77
C ASP A 47 13.48 4.88 -8.94
N PRO A 48 14.08 5.05 -10.14
CA PRO A 48 13.37 5.57 -11.31
C PRO A 48 12.22 4.68 -11.79
N ASP A 49 12.30 3.37 -11.52
CA ASP A 49 11.33 2.38 -11.99
C ASP A 49 10.14 2.27 -11.04
N CYS A 50 10.31 2.73 -9.81
CA CYS A 50 9.32 2.74 -8.76
C CYS A 50 9.51 4.01 -7.91
N PRO A 51 8.99 5.17 -8.39
CA PRO A 51 9.11 6.42 -7.66
C PRO A 51 8.23 6.35 -6.42
N TRP A 52 8.81 5.92 -5.29
CA TRP A 52 8.10 5.71 -4.03
C TRP A 52 7.47 7.01 -3.52
N LYS A 53 6.16 6.98 -3.28
CA LYS A 53 5.37 8.09 -2.76
C LYS A 53 4.71 7.71 -1.45
N LEU A 54 4.66 8.63 -0.50
CA LEU A 54 3.98 8.40 0.76
C LEU A 54 2.48 8.23 0.52
N VAL A 55 1.88 7.13 0.98
CA VAL A 55 0.47 6.82 0.74
C VAL A 55 -0.45 7.92 1.27
N SER A 56 -0.15 8.47 2.46
CA SER A 56 -0.94 9.57 3.02
C SER A 56 -0.95 10.82 2.13
N THR A 57 0.15 11.08 1.42
CA THR A 57 0.26 12.22 0.49
C THR A 57 -0.54 11.97 -0.79
N GLU A 58 -0.49 10.76 -1.35
CA GLU A 58 -1.29 10.44 -2.53
C GLU A 58 -2.79 10.38 -2.22
N ARG A 59 -3.16 9.81 -1.06
CA ARG A 59 -4.54 9.82 -0.56
C ARG A 59 -5.09 11.24 -0.39
N ALA A 60 -4.29 12.18 0.15
CA ALA A 60 -4.70 13.58 0.30
C ALA A 60 -4.85 14.33 -1.03
N LYS A 61 -4.23 13.85 -2.11
CA LYS A 61 -4.39 14.40 -3.47
C LYS A 61 -5.56 13.79 -4.23
N ALA A 62 -6.12 12.67 -3.75
CA ALA A 62 -7.23 12.01 -4.40
C ALA A 62 -8.50 12.88 -4.35
N GLN A 63 -9.34 12.76 -5.37
CA GLN A 63 -10.65 13.44 -5.39
C GLN A 63 -11.62 12.84 -4.38
N SER A 64 -11.51 11.53 -4.16
CA SER A 64 -12.29 10.76 -3.19
C SER A 64 -11.35 9.78 -2.50
N ILE A 65 -11.34 9.81 -1.17
CA ILE A 65 -10.53 8.90 -0.35
C ILE A 65 -11.11 7.49 -0.45
N GLU A 66 -12.44 7.39 -0.49
CA GLU A 66 -13.18 6.14 -0.59
C GLU A 66 -12.88 5.43 -1.91
N GLU A 67 -12.83 6.16 -3.02
CA GLU A 67 -12.49 5.58 -4.32
C GLU A 67 -11.02 5.16 -4.37
N PHE A 68 -10.12 5.97 -3.80
CA PHE A 68 -8.69 5.62 -3.72
C PHE A 68 -8.45 4.33 -2.92
N ASP A 69 -9.14 4.15 -1.80
CA ASP A 69 -9.03 2.95 -0.96
C ASP A 69 -9.84 1.75 -1.50
N HIS A 70 -10.61 1.90 -2.58
CA HIS A 70 -11.36 0.81 -3.20
C HIS A 70 -10.63 0.18 -4.40
N THR A 71 -9.42 0.65 -4.70
CA THR A 71 -8.56 0.18 -5.80
C THR A 71 -7.67 -0.99 -5.42
#